data_AF-A0A505IFH8-F1
#
_entry.id   AF-A0A505IFH8-F1
#
_cell.length_a   1.000
_cell.length_b   1.000
_cell.length_c   1.000
_cell.angle_alpha   90.00
_cell.angle_beta   90.00
_cell.angle_gamma   90.00
#
_symmetry.space_group_name_H-M   'P 1'
#
loop_
_entity.id
_entity.type
_entity.pdbx_description
1 polymer ?
#
loop_
_entity_poly.entity_id
_entity_poly.type
_entity_poly.pdbx_seq_one_letter_code
_entity_poly.pdbx_strand_id
1 'polypeptide(L)'
;MNSFRRPIMRETTLGTNDLRLEYDGGAYVLREKHDAPEPHKDYRTVQVEYSLLSAIKANDGYYFLCLGICQGTCEKVLCLSTDNSSIVSVPQSMLVTVDNNDLIDAQFMSFVVADLVRQHILRLRPAVGTLLMYKPDPGLVSLLSGRTVGEGQSIVFTTCKPSNAKRRNWIYVHERTPARTIDALIPRDVALIIDLSSTAASKYGLGTRIASLRPQAGQKLGFSNLVHSTASPMSTPVPESIGLLLKQVSGFAQSQMNGVPDRAPLDTLTIGEAVTKQLPESSLALIQWDPNQSVSVLVEPITVRNDLFRSDRTYWLAGLAGDIKQSLADFMIQRGARHIALSSRNPIICPEWQKLCQARGAHIKYFTCDLTQYASVRSTLSAIESKMPRIAGVANVLKPKVDGTVNLDSAFAHHALDWFIAFSSIVGTAGNMGQAAYSAANCFMKALVNNRRRRGLAGSIIDISRVIRETERLMNRTGTIPMFEPDLHQLFAEAVVAGLPGTAPGSELITGLAPIGMAQAETAFWAANPKFGLLVRDQTISLTVSTLGENGLSIAQVPVWIQLQDATSPQEVSTLIQGK
;
A
#
# COMPACT_ATOMS: atom_id res chain seq x y z
N MET A 1 4.41 2.36 -12.35
CA MET A 1 5.15 1.48 -13.30
C MET A 1 6.47 0.92 -12.75
N ASN A 2 7.52 1.72 -12.48
CA ASN A 2 8.85 1.18 -12.13
C ASN A 2 8.91 0.41 -10.80
N SER A 3 7.98 0.70 -9.88
CA SER A 3 7.80 -0.02 -8.61
C SER A 3 7.57 -1.52 -8.77
N PHE A 4 7.09 -1.96 -9.94
CA PHE A 4 6.92 -3.38 -10.25
C PHE A 4 8.25 -4.14 -10.38
N ARG A 5 9.33 -3.43 -10.77
CA ARG A 5 10.63 -4.04 -11.08
C ARG A 5 11.68 -3.77 -10.01
N ARG A 6 11.54 -2.70 -9.25
CA ARG A 6 12.47 -2.30 -8.19
C ARG A 6 11.77 -1.45 -7.14
N PRO A 7 12.27 -1.41 -5.88
CA PRO A 7 11.77 -0.49 -4.87
C PRO A 7 11.90 0.96 -5.35
N ILE A 8 10.81 1.72 -5.25
CA ILE A 8 10.78 3.15 -5.53
C ILE A 8 10.25 3.83 -4.27
N MET A 9 11.03 4.77 -3.75
CA MET A 9 10.63 5.59 -2.61
C MET A 9 10.10 6.93 -3.09
N ARG A 10 9.08 7.45 -2.42
CA ARG A 10 8.53 8.80 -2.63
C ARG A 10 8.35 9.50 -1.30
N GLU A 11 8.83 10.72 -1.20
CA GLU A 11 8.57 11.59 -0.05
C GLU A 11 7.12 12.09 -0.08
N THR A 12 6.45 12.02 1.06
CA THR A 12 5.08 12.54 1.24
C THR A 12 4.84 12.98 2.69
N THR A 13 3.72 13.66 2.92
CA THR A 13 3.25 14.06 4.26
C THR A 13 2.06 13.21 4.70
N LEU A 14 2.07 12.78 5.96
CA LEU A 14 1.05 11.92 6.55
C LEU A 14 -0.37 12.51 6.50
N GLY A 15 -0.50 13.83 6.65
CA GLY A 15 -1.82 14.49 6.64
C GLY A 15 -2.50 14.50 5.27
N THR A 16 -1.79 14.21 4.18
CA THR A 16 -2.35 14.27 2.81
C THR A 16 -2.72 12.91 2.23
N ASN A 17 -2.12 11.82 2.74
CA ASN A 17 -2.31 10.48 2.20
C ASN A 17 -2.63 9.48 3.32
N ASP A 18 -3.52 8.52 3.03
CA ASP A 18 -3.74 7.37 3.90
C ASP A 18 -2.55 6.41 3.72
N LEU A 19 -1.80 6.17 4.81
CA LEU A 19 -0.57 5.38 4.79
C LEU A 19 -0.71 4.18 5.71
N ARG A 20 -0.18 3.03 5.31
CA ARG A 20 -0.16 1.78 6.06
C ARG A 20 1.26 1.36 6.39
N LEU A 21 1.50 1.01 7.65
CA LEU A 21 2.77 0.47 8.14
C LEU A 21 2.69 -1.06 8.17
N GLU A 22 3.64 -1.73 7.52
CA GLU A 22 3.68 -3.19 7.43
C GLU A 22 5.07 -3.74 7.71
N TYR A 23 5.14 -4.96 8.24
CA TYR A 23 6.40 -5.68 8.38
C TYR A 23 6.69 -6.50 7.12
N ASP A 24 7.80 -6.20 6.45
CA ASP A 24 8.22 -6.86 5.20
C ASP A 24 9.65 -7.42 5.37
N GLY A 25 9.75 -8.75 5.50
CA GLY A 25 11.00 -9.48 5.36
C GLY A 25 12.16 -9.09 6.30
N GLY A 26 11.89 -8.44 7.43
CA GLY A 26 12.91 -8.02 8.39
C GLY A 26 12.86 -6.55 8.82
N ALA A 27 12.08 -5.71 8.13
CA ALA A 27 11.94 -4.28 8.42
C ALA A 27 10.49 -3.82 8.28
N TYR A 28 10.16 -2.70 8.94
CA TYR A 28 8.88 -2.05 8.71
C TYR A 28 8.97 -1.13 7.50
N VAL A 29 7.95 -1.16 6.64
CA VAL A 29 7.83 -0.33 5.45
C VAL A 29 6.51 0.41 5.47
N LEU A 30 6.51 1.62 4.93
CA LEU A 30 5.32 2.45 4.78
C LEU A 30 4.84 2.38 3.34
N ARG A 31 3.53 2.14 3.16
CA ARG A 31 2.87 2.03 1.84
C ARG A 31 1.65 2.94 1.79
N GLU A 32 1.21 3.31 0.60
CA GLU A 32 -0.06 4.04 0.44
C GLU A 32 -1.22 3.09 0.50
N LYS A 33 -2.24 3.46 1.27
CA LYS A 33 -3.48 2.71 1.34
C LYS A 33 -4.39 3.18 0.21
N HIS A 34 -4.90 2.20 -0.52
CA HIS A 34 -5.74 2.42 -1.69
C HIS A 34 -7.04 1.60 -1.63
N ASP A 35 -7.42 1.12 -0.45
CA ASP A 35 -8.71 0.45 -0.31
C ASP A 35 -9.79 1.52 -0.17
N ALA A 36 -10.77 1.52 -1.07
CA ALA A 36 -11.96 2.34 -0.87
C ALA A 36 -12.74 1.75 0.31
N PRO A 37 -12.88 2.45 1.46
CA PRO A 37 -13.82 2.01 2.47
C PRO A 37 -15.21 2.13 1.83
N GLU A 38 -15.86 1.00 1.53
CA GLU A 38 -17.29 1.08 1.25
C GLU A 38 -17.93 1.70 2.49
N PRO A 39 -18.68 2.81 2.34
CA PRO A 39 -19.33 3.45 3.48
C PRO A 39 -20.45 2.53 3.96
N HIS A 40 -20.10 1.64 4.89
CA HIS A 40 -21.05 0.82 5.59
C HIS A 40 -21.60 1.62 6.78
N LYS A 41 -22.91 1.64 6.97
CA LYS A 41 -23.57 2.48 7.99
C LYS A 41 -23.07 2.22 9.42
N ASP A 42 -22.55 1.02 9.67
CA ASP A 42 -22.08 0.57 10.99
C ASP A 42 -20.57 0.80 11.22
N TYR A 43 -19.88 1.41 10.26
CA TYR A 43 -18.45 1.68 10.33
C TYR A 43 -18.18 3.15 10.57
N ARG A 44 -17.07 3.41 11.27
CA ARG A 44 -16.59 4.74 11.61
C ARG A 44 -15.15 4.88 11.14
N THR A 45 -14.86 6.00 10.51
CA THR A 45 -13.50 6.36 10.10
C THR A 45 -12.79 7.08 11.25
N VAL A 46 -11.59 6.63 11.60
CA VAL A 46 -10.77 7.18 12.67
C VAL A 46 -9.44 7.64 12.09
N GLN A 47 -9.12 8.92 12.30
CA GLN A 47 -7.79 9.46 12.08
C GLN A 47 -6.91 9.04 13.25
N VAL A 48 -5.96 8.14 13.02
CA VAL A 48 -5.11 7.57 14.06
C VAL A 48 -4.05 8.59 14.47
N GLU A 49 -3.88 8.76 15.78
CA GLU A 49 -2.83 9.59 16.40
C GLU A 49 -1.74 8.70 17.01
N TYR A 50 -2.14 7.60 17.64
CA TYR A 50 -1.25 6.59 18.18
C TYR A 50 -1.70 5.19 17.80
N SER A 51 -0.76 4.31 17.45
CA SER A 51 -1.03 2.88 17.33
C SER A 51 0.04 2.02 17.96
N LEU A 52 -0.30 0.79 18.31
CA LEU A 52 0.69 -0.22 18.68
C LEU A 52 1.35 -0.76 17.40
N LEU A 53 2.69 -0.88 17.40
CA LEU A 53 3.45 -1.36 16.25
C LEU A 53 3.05 -2.77 15.81
N SER A 54 2.87 -3.69 16.77
CA SER A 54 2.42 -5.07 16.54
C SER A 54 0.94 -5.25 16.92
N ALA A 55 0.23 -6.13 16.21
CA ALA A 55 -1.13 -6.51 16.54
C ALA A 55 -1.16 -7.30 17.87
N ILE A 56 -1.95 -6.87 18.84
CA ILE A 56 -2.04 -7.45 20.18
C ILE A 56 -3.21 -8.43 20.30
N LYS A 57 -3.03 -9.49 21.09
CA LYS A 57 -4.08 -10.47 21.35
C LYS A 57 -5.28 -9.81 22.04
N ALA A 58 -6.44 -9.85 21.38
CA ALA A 58 -7.71 -9.43 21.95
C ALA A 58 -8.76 -10.53 21.73
N ASN A 59 -9.12 -11.23 22.82
CA ASN A 59 -10.09 -12.33 22.83
C ASN A 59 -9.95 -13.34 21.68
N ASP A 60 -10.67 -13.15 20.57
CA ASP A 60 -10.76 -14.07 19.43
C ASP A 60 -9.58 -13.97 18.46
N GLY A 61 -8.95 -12.79 18.34
CA GLY A 61 -7.93 -12.53 17.31
C GLY A 61 -6.75 -11.72 17.83
N TYR A 62 -5.95 -11.24 16.90
CA TYR A 62 -4.92 -10.23 17.10
C TYR A 62 -5.28 -9.01 16.27
N TYR A 63 -5.23 -7.82 16.86
CA TYR A 63 -5.62 -6.59 16.19
C TYR A 63 -4.67 -5.45 16.56
N PHE A 64 -4.50 -4.48 15.68
CA PHE A 64 -3.75 -3.27 15.99
C PHE A 64 -4.58 -2.39 16.93
N LEU A 65 -3.99 -2.02 18.07
CA LEU A 65 -4.60 -1.08 19.00
C LEU A 65 -4.33 0.34 18.51
N CYS A 66 -5.39 1.11 18.29
CA CYS A 66 -5.32 2.48 17.77
C CYS A 66 -6.05 3.45 18.71
N LEU A 67 -5.49 4.64 18.88
CA LEU A 67 -6.10 5.80 19.51
C LEU A 67 -6.13 6.93 18.48
N GLY A 68 -7.25 7.62 18.37
CA GLY A 68 -7.36 8.73 17.44
C GLY A 68 -8.72 9.42 17.48
N ILE A 69 -8.99 10.23 16.47
CA ILE A 69 -10.19 11.08 16.39
C ILE A 69 -11.13 10.53 15.32
N CYS A 70 -12.40 10.33 15.68
CA CYS A 70 -13.41 9.92 14.71
C CYS A 70 -13.77 11.08 13.77
N GLN A 71 -13.68 10.85 12.46
CA GLN A 71 -14.06 11.83 11.45
C GLN A 71 -15.58 12.10 11.53
N GLY A 72 -15.96 13.38 11.54
CA GLY A 72 -17.36 13.83 11.59
C GLY A 72 -17.89 14.13 12.99
N THR A 73 -17.62 13.28 13.99
CA THR A 73 -18.04 13.57 15.39
C THR A 73 -16.98 14.28 16.22
N CYS A 74 -15.71 14.24 15.79
CA CYS A 74 -14.56 14.79 16.52
C CYS A 74 -14.39 14.20 17.93
N GLU A 75 -14.94 13.00 18.17
CA GLU A 75 -14.77 12.27 19.43
C GLU A 75 -13.44 11.52 19.42
N LYS A 76 -12.73 11.54 20.54
CA LYS A 76 -11.54 10.71 20.75
C LYS A 76 -11.97 9.28 21.05
N VAL A 77 -11.37 8.31 20.35
CA VAL A 77 -11.76 6.91 20.42
C VAL A 77 -10.55 6.00 20.52
N LEU A 78 -10.69 4.95 21.31
CA LEU A 78 -9.81 3.78 21.34
C LEU A 78 -10.47 2.67 20.50
N CYS A 79 -9.75 2.09 19.55
CA CYS A 79 -10.28 1.04 18.69
C CYS A 79 -9.27 -0.07 18.38
N LEU A 80 -9.80 -1.18 17.86
CA LEU A 80 -9.04 -2.28 17.29
C LEU A 80 -9.21 -2.31 15.78
N SER A 81 -8.10 -2.38 15.05
CA SER A 81 -8.05 -2.38 13.58
C SER A 81 -7.38 -3.63 13.04
N THR A 82 -7.78 -4.05 11.83
CA THR A 82 -7.11 -5.11 11.07
C THR A 82 -5.88 -4.63 10.31
N ASP A 83 -5.71 -3.31 10.16
CA ASP A 83 -4.57 -2.70 9.50
C ASP A 83 -3.98 -1.59 10.39
N ASN A 84 -2.65 -1.48 10.38
CA ASN A 84 -1.94 -0.40 11.05
C ASN A 84 -1.75 0.77 10.08
N SER A 85 -2.63 1.77 10.13
CA SER A 85 -2.67 2.85 9.14
C SER A 85 -2.94 4.21 9.78
N SER A 86 -2.62 5.30 9.07
CA SER A 86 -2.95 6.66 9.50
C SER A 86 -4.45 6.89 9.56
N ILE A 87 -5.22 6.22 8.70
CA ILE A 87 -6.68 6.22 8.74
C ILE A 87 -7.20 4.77 8.77
N VAL A 88 -8.06 4.48 9.74
CA VAL A 88 -8.69 3.16 9.88
C VAL A 88 -10.21 3.29 9.82
N SER A 89 -10.85 2.31 9.18
CA SER A 89 -12.31 2.18 9.16
C SER A 89 -12.69 0.95 9.97
N VAL A 90 -13.40 1.15 11.08
CA VAL A 90 -13.69 0.09 12.05
C VAL A 90 -15.18 0.04 12.37
N PRO A 91 -15.75 -1.15 12.62
CA PRO A 91 -17.13 -1.27 13.10
C PRO A 91 -17.32 -0.55 14.44
N GLN A 92 -18.52 -0.04 14.70
CA GLN A 92 -18.83 0.64 15.96
C GLN A 92 -18.70 -0.26 17.20
N SER A 93 -18.73 -1.59 17.04
CA SER A 93 -18.48 -2.56 18.12
C SER A 93 -16.99 -2.70 18.51
N MET A 94 -16.07 -2.26 17.64
CA MET A 94 -14.62 -2.29 17.87
C MET A 94 -14.04 -0.94 18.30
N LEU A 95 -14.89 -0.01 18.74
CA LEU A 95 -14.47 1.30 19.25
C LEU A 95 -15.16 1.66 20.56
N VAL A 96 -14.46 2.44 21.38
CA VAL A 96 -15.00 3.06 22.59
C VAL A 96 -14.54 4.51 22.65
N THR A 97 -15.43 5.42 23.04
CA THR A 97 -15.11 6.82 23.28
C THR A 97 -14.27 6.96 24.54
N VAL A 98 -13.27 7.83 24.50
CA VAL A 98 -12.38 8.13 25.64
C VAL A 98 -12.34 9.63 25.88
N ASP A 99 -11.99 10.05 27.10
CA ASP A 99 -11.92 11.47 27.43
C ASP A 99 -10.79 12.14 26.64
N ASN A 100 -11.05 13.37 26.18
CA ASN A 100 -10.11 14.10 25.35
C ASN A 100 -9.04 14.79 26.23
N ASN A 101 -7.84 14.21 26.31
CA ASN A 101 -6.74 14.77 27.10
C ASN A 101 -5.37 14.48 26.46
N ASP A 102 -5.00 15.27 25.45
CA ASP A 102 -3.86 15.04 24.54
C ASP A 102 -2.49 14.93 25.21
N LEU A 103 -2.29 15.56 26.37
CA LEU A 103 -0.99 15.64 27.04
C LEU A 103 -0.52 14.30 27.64
N ILE A 104 -1.33 13.23 27.60
CA ILE A 104 -1.06 11.97 28.31
C ILE A 104 -1.42 10.72 27.49
N ASP A 105 -1.67 10.85 26.18
CA ASP A 105 -2.15 9.74 25.33
C ASP A 105 -1.20 8.54 25.25
N ALA A 106 0.11 8.78 25.10
CA ALA A 106 1.10 7.71 25.04
C ALA A 106 1.13 6.89 26.35
N GLN A 107 0.94 7.56 27.49
CA GLN A 107 0.87 6.91 28.79
C GLN A 107 -0.47 6.20 29.00
N PHE A 108 -1.59 6.78 28.54
CA PHE A 108 -2.88 6.09 28.49
C PHE A 108 -2.79 4.79 27.68
N MET A 109 -2.26 4.86 26.46
CA MET A 109 -2.03 3.69 25.59
C MET A 109 -1.13 2.67 26.26
N SER A 110 -0.07 3.11 26.95
CA SER A 110 0.81 2.22 27.71
C SER A 110 0.05 1.44 28.79
N PHE A 111 -0.88 2.08 29.52
CA PHE A 111 -1.73 1.40 30.49
C PHE A 111 -2.72 0.42 29.84
N VAL A 112 -3.31 0.78 28.70
CA VAL A 112 -4.20 -0.11 27.94
C VAL A 112 -3.45 -1.37 27.49
N VAL A 113 -2.27 -1.20 26.89
CA VAL A 113 -1.42 -2.31 26.44
C VAL A 113 -1.01 -3.19 27.62
N ALA A 114 -0.58 -2.59 28.73
CA ALA A 114 -0.22 -3.32 29.93
C ALA A 114 -1.41 -4.12 30.49
N ASP A 115 -2.63 -3.57 30.48
CA ASP A 115 -3.81 -4.29 30.95
C ASP A 115 -4.21 -5.45 30.03
N LEU A 116 -4.13 -5.28 28.70
CA LEU A 116 -4.36 -6.35 27.74
C LEU A 116 -3.38 -7.52 27.95
N VAL A 117 -2.08 -7.20 28.05
CA VAL A 117 -1.04 -8.20 28.34
C VAL A 117 -1.30 -8.86 29.70
N ARG A 118 -1.64 -8.09 30.73
CA ARG A 118 -1.98 -8.60 32.07
C ARG A 118 -3.14 -9.59 32.00
N GLN A 119 -4.25 -9.23 31.38
CA GLN A 119 -5.43 -10.09 31.29
C GLN A 119 -5.11 -11.41 30.59
N HIS A 120 -4.31 -11.36 29.52
CA HIS A 120 -3.86 -12.57 28.83
C HIS A 120 -3.01 -13.47 29.73
N ILE A 121 -2.04 -12.90 30.44
CA ILE A 121 -1.19 -13.64 31.38
C ILE A 121 -2.04 -14.24 32.51
N LEU A 122 -3.02 -13.49 33.05
CA LEU A 122 -3.88 -13.97 34.13
C LEU A 122 -4.79 -15.14 33.71
N ARG A 123 -5.18 -15.23 32.45
CA ARG A 123 -5.95 -16.38 31.92
C ARG A 123 -5.10 -17.65 31.82
N LEU A 124 -3.79 -17.51 31.67
CA LEU A 124 -2.85 -18.60 31.46
C LEU A 124 -2.02 -18.96 32.70
N ARG A 125 -2.13 -18.17 33.78
CA ARG A 125 -1.28 -18.38 34.96
C ARG A 125 -1.71 -19.64 35.74
N PRO A 126 -0.75 -20.41 36.26
CA PRO A 126 -1.01 -21.46 37.24
C PRO A 126 -1.47 -20.87 38.58
N ALA A 127 -2.10 -21.68 39.44
CA ALA A 127 -2.65 -21.21 40.72
C ALA A 127 -1.55 -20.81 41.73
N VAL A 128 -0.42 -21.51 41.76
CA VAL A 128 0.69 -21.31 42.71
C VAL A 128 2.03 -21.37 41.96
N GLY A 129 3.04 -20.69 42.51
CA GLY A 129 4.43 -20.76 42.02
C GLY A 129 4.92 -19.45 41.39
N THR A 130 6.12 -19.51 40.83
CA THR A 130 6.82 -18.33 40.31
C THR A 130 6.59 -18.15 38.81
N LEU A 131 6.19 -16.94 38.39
CA LEU A 131 6.14 -16.52 37.00
C LEU A 131 7.49 -15.90 36.61
N LEU A 132 8.15 -16.49 35.62
CA LEU A 132 9.42 -15.98 35.09
C LEU A 132 9.20 -15.28 33.74
N MET A 133 9.56 -14.00 33.67
CA MET A 133 9.58 -13.24 32.42
C MET A 133 11.02 -13.06 31.91
N TYR A 134 11.28 -13.51 30.69
CA TYR A 134 12.58 -13.41 30.05
C TYR A 134 12.67 -12.19 29.12
N LYS A 135 13.65 -11.33 29.37
CA LYS A 135 13.92 -10.06 28.66
C LYS A 135 12.67 -9.16 28.50
N PRO A 136 11.87 -8.90 29.56
CA PRO A 136 10.75 -7.97 29.45
C PRO A 136 11.24 -6.54 29.22
N ASP A 137 10.41 -5.73 28.56
CA ASP A 137 10.60 -4.29 28.49
C ASP A 137 10.48 -3.66 29.90
N PRO A 138 11.44 -2.84 30.36
CA PRO A 138 11.36 -2.12 31.63
C PRO A 138 10.08 -1.32 31.88
N GLY A 139 9.58 -0.64 30.85
CA GLY A 139 8.34 0.15 30.91
C GLY A 139 7.16 -0.78 31.19
N LEU A 140 7.03 -1.85 30.42
CA LEU A 140 6.01 -2.89 30.65
C LEU A 140 6.10 -3.49 32.07
N VAL A 141 7.30 -3.81 32.57
CA VAL A 141 7.46 -4.35 33.94
C VAL A 141 6.97 -3.35 34.98
N SER A 142 7.30 -2.07 34.83
CA SER A 142 6.85 -1.04 35.76
C SER A 142 5.32 -0.98 35.81
N LEU A 143 4.67 -1.15 34.65
CA LEU A 143 3.22 -1.13 34.50
C LEU A 143 2.54 -2.37 35.09
N LEU A 144 3.16 -3.55 34.94
CA LEU A 144 2.65 -4.83 35.45
C LEU A 144 2.95 -5.08 36.93
N SER A 145 4.04 -4.50 37.46
CA SER A 145 4.52 -4.78 38.81
C SER A 145 3.49 -4.41 39.90
N GLY A 146 3.21 -5.37 40.80
CA GLY A 146 2.27 -5.22 41.91
C GLY A 146 0.83 -5.66 41.66
N ARG A 147 0.47 -6.08 40.44
CA ARG A 147 -0.94 -6.38 40.07
C ARG A 147 -1.17 -7.70 39.33
N THR A 148 -0.09 -8.34 38.90
CA THR A 148 -0.11 -9.65 38.20
C THR A 148 -0.03 -10.84 39.17
N VAL A 149 0.34 -10.60 40.42
CA VAL A 149 0.65 -11.64 41.41
C VAL A 149 -0.56 -11.85 42.33
N GLY A 150 -1.10 -13.07 42.37
CA GLY A 150 -2.12 -13.48 43.36
C GLY A 150 -1.48 -13.97 44.66
N GLU A 151 -2.31 -14.28 45.67
CA GLU A 151 -1.84 -14.94 46.89
C GLU A 151 -1.10 -16.26 46.56
N GLY A 152 0.10 -16.44 47.11
CA GLY A 152 0.94 -17.64 46.87
C GLY A 152 1.74 -17.63 45.55
N GLN A 153 1.77 -16.51 44.83
CA GLN A 153 2.57 -16.37 43.60
C GLN A 153 3.75 -15.42 43.80
N SER A 154 4.77 -15.56 42.96
CA SER A 154 5.87 -14.61 42.87
C SER A 154 6.19 -14.30 41.41
N ILE A 155 6.80 -13.15 41.13
CA ILE A 155 7.22 -12.77 39.78
C ILE A 155 8.70 -12.41 39.77
N VAL A 156 9.42 -12.97 38.79
CA VAL A 156 10.85 -12.76 38.60
C VAL A 156 11.13 -12.41 37.15
N PHE A 157 12.00 -11.43 36.95
CA PHE A 157 12.40 -10.94 35.64
C PHE A 157 13.85 -11.33 35.36
N THR A 158 14.19 -11.69 34.13
CA THR A 158 15.58 -11.98 33.74
C THR A 158 16.05 -11.04 32.63
N THR A 159 17.29 -10.58 32.70
CA THR A 159 17.88 -9.59 31.77
C THR A 159 19.33 -9.92 31.42
N CYS A 160 19.74 -9.57 30.20
CA CYS A 160 21.14 -9.59 29.79
C CYS A 160 21.81 -8.20 29.89
N LYS A 161 21.08 -7.17 30.34
CA LYS A 161 21.59 -5.81 30.57
C LYS A 161 21.87 -5.62 32.07
N PRO A 162 23.13 -5.37 32.49
CA PRO A 162 23.47 -5.18 33.91
C PRO A 162 22.72 -4.01 34.58
N SER A 163 22.40 -2.96 33.83
CA SER A 163 21.66 -1.79 34.32
C SER A 163 20.27 -2.15 34.87
N ASN A 164 19.54 -3.03 34.19
CA ASN A 164 18.20 -3.46 34.59
C ASN A 164 18.22 -4.34 35.85
N ALA A 165 19.32 -5.06 36.09
CA ALA A 165 19.46 -5.96 37.22
C ALA A 165 19.59 -5.26 38.59
N LYS A 166 19.74 -3.93 38.60
CA LYS A 166 19.70 -3.11 39.82
C LYS A 166 18.28 -2.97 40.41
N ARG A 167 17.25 -3.40 39.67
CA ARG A 167 15.84 -3.29 40.08
C ARG A 167 15.40 -4.52 40.87
N ARG A 168 14.42 -4.34 41.77
CA ARG A 168 13.83 -5.43 42.58
C ARG A 168 13.25 -6.54 41.69
N ASN A 169 13.49 -7.79 42.05
CA ASN A 169 13.05 -9.00 41.33
C ASN A 169 13.67 -9.20 39.93
N TRP A 170 14.73 -8.48 39.57
CA TRP A 170 15.48 -8.71 38.33
C TRP A 170 16.72 -9.56 38.58
N ILE A 171 16.93 -10.56 37.72
CA ILE A 171 18.09 -11.44 37.73
C ILE A 171 18.91 -11.21 36.46
N TYR A 172 20.18 -10.89 36.63
CA TYR A 172 21.11 -10.78 35.50
C TYR A 172 21.56 -12.17 35.04
N VAL A 173 21.37 -12.46 33.75
CA VAL A 173 21.88 -13.68 33.12
C VAL A 173 22.46 -13.32 31.76
N HIS A 174 23.78 -13.45 31.62
CA HIS A 174 24.46 -13.25 30.34
C HIS A 174 24.17 -14.42 29.38
N GLU A 175 24.13 -14.17 28.08
CA GLU A 175 23.74 -15.18 27.08
C GLU A 175 24.65 -16.42 27.08
N ARG A 176 25.92 -16.23 27.42
CA ARG A 176 26.95 -17.28 27.53
C ARG A 176 27.07 -17.92 28.92
N THR A 177 26.24 -17.56 29.89
CA THR A 177 26.32 -18.12 31.25
C THR A 177 26.11 -19.65 31.21
N PRO A 178 26.95 -20.47 31.87
CA PRO A 178 26.80 -21.94 31.90
C PRO A 178 25.49 -22.40 32.55
N ALA A 179 24.96 -23.56 32.13
CA ALA A 179 23.65 -24.05 32.59
C ALA A 179 23.58 -24.26 34.11
N ARG A 180 24.66 -24.77 34.73
CA ARG A 180 24.79 -24.93 36.19
C ARG A 180 24.62 -23.61 36.95
N THR A 181 25.15 -22.52 36.41
CA THR A 181 25.05 -21.19 37.03
C THR A 181 23.65 -20.61 36.85
N ILE A 182 23.04 -20.81 35.68
CA ILE A 182 21.63 -20.43 35.45
C ILE A 182 20.70 -21.18 36.42
N ASP A 183 20.91 -22.48 36.58
CA ASP A 183 20.10 -23.33 37.47
C ASP A 183 20.16 -22.88 38.94
N ALA A 184 21.32 -22.43 39.40
CA ALA A 184 21.51 -21.91 40.75
C ALA A 184 20.87 -20.52 40.97
N LEU A 185 20.74 -19.72 39.91
CA LEU A 185 20.21 -18.35 39.98
C LEU A 185 18.67 -18.30 39.86
N ILE A 186 18.08 -19.21 39.09
CA ILE A 186 16.64 -19.18 38.78
C ILE A 186 15.85 -19.93 39.86
N PRO A 187 14.70 -19.41 40.35
CA PRO A 187 13.87 -20.10 41.34
C PRO A 187 13.46 -21.52 40.88
N ARG A 188 13.33 -22.47 41.81
CA ARG A 188 13.01 -23.87 41.47
C ARG A 188 11.52 -24.09 41.22
N ASP A 189 10.67 -23.29 41.85
CA ASP A 189 9.21 -23.31 41.81
C ASP A 189 8.63 -22.51 40.62
N VAL A 190 9.40 -22.34 39.53
CA VAL A 190 8.92 -21.65 38.33
C VAL A 190 7.82 -22.47 37.69
N ALA A 191 6.61 -21.90 37.63
CA ALA A 191 5.40 -22.56 37.14
C ALA A 191 5.02 -22.12 35.71
N LEU A 192 5.42 -20.91 35.29
CA LEU A 192 5.16 -20.37 33.95
C LEU A 192 6.37 -19.54 33.47
N ILE A 193 6.79 -19.77 32.23
CA ILE A 193 7.86 -18.98 31.57
C ILE A 193 7.26 -18.19 30.41
N ILE A 194 7.45 -16.87 30.44
CA ILE A 194 7.05 -15.95 29.39
C ILE A 194 8.31 -15.39 28.73
N ASP A 195 8.54 -15.81 27.49
CA ASP A 195 9.67 -15.41 26.66
C ASP A 195 9.28 -14.17 25.86
N LEU A 196 9.65 -12.98 26.36
CA LEU A 196 9.39 -11.68 25.72
C LEU A 196 10.58 -11.24 24.85
N SER A 197 11.49 -12.17 24.53
CA SER A 197 12.58 -11.85 23.63
C SER A 197 12.07 -11.75 22.20
N SER A 198 12.59 -10.73 21.51
CA SER A 198 12.13 -10.33 20.19
C SER A 198 12.75 -11.17 19.06
N THR A 199 13.71 -12.03 19.39
CA THR A 199 14.31 -12.98 18.47
C THR A 199 13.44 -14.24 18.44
N ALA A 200 12.89 -14.55 17.26
CA ALA A 200 12.25 -15.84 16.98
C ALA A 200 13.09 -16.95 17.64
N ALA A 201 12.46 -17.70 18.55
CA ALA A 201 13.11 -18.53 19.55
C ALA A 201 14.33 -19.28 18.99
N SER A 202 15.53 -18.71 19.15
CA SER A 202 16.75 -19.39 18.77
C SER A 202 16.76 -20.71 19.53
N LYS A 203 16.90 -21.83 18.80
CA LYS A 203 16.94 -23.18 19.39
C LYS A 203 18.02 -23.29 20.48
N TYR A 204 19.03 -22.41 20.44
CA TYR A 204 20.15 -22.32 21.37
C TYR A 204 20.13 -21.06 22.24
N GLY A 205 19.08 -20.24 22.14
CA GLY A 205 18.92 -19.01 22.90
C GLY A 205 18.82 -19.26 24.40
N LEU A 206 19.21 -18.26 25.20
CA LEU A 206 19.17 -18.34 26.66
C LEU A 206 17.74 -18.62 27.18
N GLY A 207 16.69 -18.07 26.56
CA GLY A 207 15.29 -18.39 26.92
C GLY A 207 14.96 -19.88 26.81
N THR A 208 15.44 -20.56 25.77
CA THR A 208 15.29 -22.02 25.59
C THR A 208 16.07 -22.81 26.64
N ARG A 209 17.28 -22.35 27.00
CA ARG A 209 18.10 -22.96 28.06
C ARG A 209 17.47 -22.82 29.45
N ILE A 210 16.89 -21.65 29.74
CA ILE A 210 16.13 -21.42 30.98
C ILE A 210 14.93 -22.38 31.03
N ALA A 211 14.18 -22.49 29.93
CA ALA A 211 13.05 -23.40 29.83
C ALA A 211 13.47 -24.88 30.04
N SER A 212 14.59 -25.32 29.45
CA SER A 212 15.07 -26.70 29.62
C SER A 212 15.47 -27.05 31.06
N LEU A 213 15.84 -26.06 31.87
CA LEU A 213 16.19 -26.26 33.28
C LEU A 213 14.96 -26.31 34.20
N ARG A 214 13.79 -25.90 33.70
CA ARG A 214 12.52 -25.92 34.45
C ARG A 214 11.44 -26.67 33.66
N PRO A 215 11.61 -27.98 33.38
CA PRO A 215 10.65 -28.76 32.60
C PRO A 215 9.28 -28.89 33.29
N GLN A 216 9.23 -28.67 34.61
CA GLN A 216 7.99 -28.67 35.41
C GLN A 216 7.14 -27.40 35.21
N ALA A 217 7.70 -26.34 34.63
CA ALA A 217 6.92 -25.19 34.20
C ALA A 217 6.04 -25.65 33.02
N GLY A 218 4.79 -26.04 33.31
CA GLY A 218 3.91 -26.76 32.40
C GLY A 218 3.54 -26.01 31.11
N GLN A 219 3.97 -24.75 30.96
CA GLN A 219 3.70 -23.95 29.77
C GLN A 219 4.84 -22.94 29.51
N LYS A 220 5.28 -22.86 28.24
CA LYS A 220 6.13 -21.78 27.72
C LYS A 220 5.27 -20.88 26.83
N LEU A 221 5.18 -19.59 27.15
CA LEU A 221 4.55 -18.60 26.28
C LEU A 221 5.64 -17.84 25.54
N GLY A 222 5.62 -17.91 24.21
CA GLY A 222 6.44 -17.05 23.37
C GLY A 222 5.80 -15.68 23.21
N PHE A 223 6.59 -14.67 22.87
CA PHE A 223 6.07 -13.32 22.62
C PHE A 223 5.07 -13.28 21.45
N SER A 224 5.23 -14.20 20.49
CA SER A 224 4.28 -14.47 19.42
C SER A 224 2.87 -14.82 19.90
N ASN A 225 2.69 -15.26 21.15
CA ASN A 225 1.37 -15.55 21.69
C ASN A 225 0.66 -14.28 22.21
N LEU A 226 1.41 -13.20 22.38
CA LEU A 226 0.92 -11.90 22.86
C LEU A 226 0.73 -10.92 21.70
N VAL A 227 1.66 -10.92 20.75
CA VAL A 227 1.64 -10.00 19.61
C VAL A 227 2.08 -10.67 18.30
N HIS A 228 1.58 -10.16 17.17
CA HIS A 228 2.00 -10.55 15.82
C HIS A 228 2.24 -9.32 14.94
N SER A 229 2.99 -9.48 13.85
CA SER A 229 3.17 -8.46 12.81
C SER A 229 1.92 -8.18 11.99
N THR A 230 0.99 -9.14 11.97
CA THR A 230 -0.23 -9.09 11.17
C THR A 230 -1.45 -9.30 12.06
N ALA A 231 -2.55 -8.62 11.73
CA ALA A 231 -3.82 -8.82 12.41
C ALA A 231 -4.52 -10.10 11.91
N SER A 232 -5.41 -10.62 12.75
CA SER A 232 -6.34 -11.67 12.36
C SER A 232 -7.45 -11.10 11.46
N PRO A 233 -8.01 -11.90 10.53
CA PRO A 233 -9.19 -11.49 9.78
C PRO A 233 -10.34 -11.21 10.76
N MET A 234 -11.09 -10.15 10.49
CA MET A 234 -12.21 -9.76 11.34
C MET A 234 -13.38 -10.75 11.23
N SER A 235 -13.82 -11.25 12.38
CA SER A 235 -15.04 -12.06 12.50
C SER A 235 -16.27 -11.24 12.10
N THR A 236 -17.18 -11.82 11.30
CA THR A 236 -18.47 -11.20 10.93
C THR A 236 -19.63 -12.12 11.32
N PRO A 237 -20.51 -11.73 12.28
CA PRO A 237 -20.51 -10.46 13.04
C PRO A 237 -19.38 -10.37 14.07
N VAL A 238 -19.02 -9.14 14.45
CA VAL A 238 -18.01 -8.88 15.48
C VAL A 238 -18.53 -9.34 16.85
N PRO A 239 -17.76 -10.11 17.64
CA PRO A 239 -18.17 -10.53 18.97
C PRO A 239 -18.37 -9.35 19.94
N GLU A 240 -19.48 -9.34 20.69
CA GLU A 240 -19.76 -8.33 21.72
C GLU A 240 -18.67 -8.25 22.81
N SER A 241 -17.94 -9.35 23.02
CA SER A 241 -16.84 -9.44 23.97
C SER A 241 -15.70 -8.46 23.66
N ILE A 242 -15.53 -8.04 22.40
CA ILE A 242 -14.52 -7.06 22.00
C ILE A 242 -14.88 -5.66 22.52
N GLY A 243 -16.12 -5.22 22.32
CA GLY A 243 -16.57 -3.91 22.83
C GLY A 243 -16.54 -3.84 24.37
N LEU A 244 -16.87 -4.95 25.05
CA LEU A 244 -16.73 -5.06 26.51
C LEU A 244 -15.27 -4.99 26.96
N LEU A 245 -14.37 -5.69 26.26
CA LEU A 245 -12.94 -5.64 26.54
C LEU A 245 -12.41 -4.20 26.43
N LEU A 246 -12.75 -3.50 25.34
CA LEU A 246 -12.32 -2.12 25.12
C LEU A 246 -12.79 -1.17 26.23
N LYS A 247 -14.05 -1.27 26.66
CA LYS A 247 -14.59 -0.50 27.78
C LYS A 247 -13.87 -0.81 29.11
N GLN A 248 -13.54 -2.07 29.35
CA GLN A 248 -12.84 -2.49 30.57
C GLN A 248 -11.41 -1.94 30.60
N VAL A 249 -10.65 -2.10 29.51
CA VAL A 249 -9.25 -1.64 29.45
C VAL A 249 -9.16 -0.11 29.41
N SER A 250 -10.11 0.58 28.76
CA SER A 250 -10.15 2.05 28.75
C SER A 250 -10.47 2.59 30.15
N GLY A 251 -11.51 2.08 30.81
CA GLY A 251 -11.87 2.48 32.16
C GLY A 251 -10.76 2.18 33.18
N PHE A 252 -10.07 1.04 33.03
CA PHE A 252 -8.90 0.74 33.84
C PHE A 252 -7.79 1.76 33.59
N ALA A 253 -7.38 1.98 32.34
CA ALA A 253 -6.31 2.92 32.01
C ALA A 253 -6.60 4.32 32.57
N GLN A 254 -7.84 4.79 32.42
CA GLN A 254 -8.28 6.09 32.91
C GLN A 254 -8.22 6.20 34.44
N SER A 255 -8.58 5.14 35.18
CA SER A 255 -8.43 5.08 36.64
C SER A 255 -6.97 5.20 37.10
N GLN A 256 -6.01 4.84 36.25
CA GLN A 256 -4.58 4.87 36.58
C GLN A 256 -3.92 6.22 36.33
N MET A 257 -4.53 7.06 35.50
CA MET A 257 -3.99 8.37 35.14
C MET A 257 -3.85 9.31 36.35
N ASN A 258 -4.73 9.21 37.34
CA ASN A 258 -4.77 10.12 38.49
C ASN A 258 -3.85 9.71 39.66
N GLY A 259 -3.17 8.55 39.58
CA GLY A 259 -2.61 7.88 40.76
C GLY A 259 -1.12 7.59 40.76
N VAL A 260 -0.35 7.97 39.73
CA VAL A 260 1.05 7.52 39.60
C VAL A 260 1.97 8.64 39.13
N PRO A 261 3.03 9.00 39.90
CA PRO A 261 4.11 9.83 39.41
C PRO A 261 4.90 9.06 38.35
N ASP A 262 4.93 9.62 37.13
CA ASP A 262 5.96 9.45 36.11
C ASP A 262 6.45 8.01 35.87
N ARG A 263 5.53 7.12 35.47
CA ARG A 263 5.94 5.87 34.82
C ARG A 263 6.30 6.18 33.37
N ALA A 264 7.54 5.86 33.00
CA ALA A 264 7.99 5.98 31.62
C ALA A 264 7.05 5.19 30.71
N PRO A 265 6.43 5.84 29.70
CA PRO A 265 5.56 5.16 28.74
C PRO A 265 6.37 4.10 27.98
N LEU A 266 5.65 3.20 27.30
CA LEU A 266 6.27 2.33 26.30
C LEU A 266 7.04 3.19 25.29
N ASP A 267 8.13 2.64 24.76
CA ASP A 267 8.94 3.30 23.73
C ASP A 267 8.03 3.83 22.62
N THR A 268 7.97 5.16 22.50
CA THR A 268 7.16 5.85 21.51
C THR A 268 8.07 6.29 20.38
N LEU A 269 7.68 5.96 19.15
CA LEU A 269 8.45 6.18 17.94
C LEU A 269 7.65 7.02 16.97
N THR A 270 8.33 7.91 16.26
CA THR A 270 7.74 8.51 15.05
C THR A 270 7.71 7.50 13.91
N ILE A 271 6.87 7.74 12.89
CA ILE A 271 6.79 6.85 11.71
C ILE A 271 8.15 6.71 11.01
N GLY A 272 8.87 7.83 10.85
CA GLY A 272 10.21 7.82 10.26
C GLY A 272 11.21 6.95 11.04
N GLU A 273 11.14 6.95 12.37
CA GLU A 273 11.97 6.07 13.21
C GLU A 273 11.56 4.60 13.10
N ALA A 274 10.27 4.31 13.00
CA ALA A 274 9.78 2.94 12.88
C ALA A 274 10.27 2.25 11.60
N VAL A 275 10.34 2.99 10.49
CA VAL A 275 10.80 2.50 9.18
C VAL A 275 12.34 2.41 9.10
N THR A 276 13.07 3.28 9.81
CA THR A 276 14.54 3.33 9.75
C THR A 276 15.23 2.44 10.78
N LYS A 277 14.62 2.24 11.96
CA LYS A 277 15.16 1.37 13.00
C LYS A 277 14.91 -0.09 12.61
N GLN A 278 15.92 -0.95 12.77
CA GLN A 278 15.75 -2.40 12.69
C GLN A 278 15.01 -2.91 13.93
N LEU A 279 13.70 -2.68 13.96
CA LEU A 279 12.84 -3.11 15.04
C LEU A 279 12.44 -4.57 14.83
N PRO A 280 12.31 -5.33 15.91
CA PRO A 280 11.83 -6.70 15.80
C PRO A 280 10.35 -6.75 15.42
N GLU A 281 9.96 -7.89 14.84
CA GLU A 281 8.59 -8.18 14.41
C GLU A 281 7.57 -8.12 15.56
N SER A 282 7.99 -8.55 16.74
CA SER A 282 7.19 -8.52 17.96
C SER A 282 7.75 -7.40 18.84
N SER A 283 7.17 -6.20 18.76
CA SER A 283 7.57 -5.03 19.55
C SER A 283 6.32 -4.34 20.11
N LEU A 284 6.36 -3.96 21.38
CA LEU A 284 5.29 -3.20 22.02
C LEU A 284 5.49 -1.68 21.93
N ALA A 285 6.32 -1.23 20.98
CA ALA A 285 6.51 0.19 20.75
C ALA A 285 5.20 0.85 20.27
N LEU A 286 4.96 2.06 20.77
CA LEU A 286 3.88 2.92 20.29
C LEU A 286 4.38 3.73 19.10
N ILE A 287 3.52 3.89 18.11
CA ILE A 287 3.77 4.67 16.91
C ILE A 287 2.94 5.93 16.98
N GLN A 288 3.59 7.08 16.88
CA GLN A 288 2.94 8.38 16.79
C GLN A 288 2.76 8.76 15.32
N TRP A 289 1.51 9.02 14.94
CA TRP A 289 1.10 9.43 13.61
C TRP A 289 0.96 10.96 13.56
N ASP A 290 2.09 11.66 13.37
CA ASP A 290 2.09 13.12 13.21
C ASP A 290 1.74 13.51 11.77
N PRO A 291 0.60 14.20 11.52
CA PRO A 291 0.20 14.59 10.17
C PRO A 291 1.19 15.53 9.47
N ASN A 292 2.04 16.24 10.23
CA ASN A 292 3.01 17.19 9.68
C ASN A 292 4.37 16.55 9.36
N GLN A 293 4.58 15.29 9.73
CA GLN A 293 5.84 14.60 9.48
C GLN A 293 5.98 14.22 7.99
N SER A 294 7.14 14.56 7.40
CA SER A 294 7.55 14.06 6.09
C SER A 294 8.13 12.67 6.21
N VAL A 295 7.67 11.75 5.36
CA VAL A 295 8.04 10.34 5.39
C VAL A 295 8.29 9.80 3.98
N SER A 296 9.20 8.83 3.90
CA SER A 296 9.49 8.11 2.67
C SER A 296 8.61 6.88 2.55
N VAL A 297 7.77 6.83 1.51
CA VAL A 297 6.82 5.75 1.27
C VAL A 297 7.30 4.88 0.11
N LEU A 298 7.16 3.58 0.28
CA LEU A 298 7.37 2.61 -0.79
C LEU A 298 6.21 2.69 -1.78
N VAL A 299 6.49 3.14 -2.99
CA VAL A 299 5.50 3.25 -4.06
C VAL A 299 5.14 1.86 -4.54
N GLU A 300 3.85 1.53 -4.49
CA GLU A 300 3.35 0.26 -5.02
C GLU A 300 3.00 0.33 -6.51
N PRO A 301 3.03 -0.79 -7.23
CA PRO A 301 2.45 -0.84 -8.56
C PRO A 301 0.94 -0.60 -8.46
N ILE A 302 0.39 0.29 -9.31
CA ILE A 302 -1.07 0.52 -9.39
C ILE A 302 -1.88 -0.78 -9.56
N THR A 303 -1.26 -1.81 -10.16
CA THR A 303 -1.87 -3.13 -10.36
C THR A 303 -2.06 -3.92 -9.07
N VAL A 304 -1.57 -3.48 -7.91
CA VAL A 304 -1.85 -4.10 -6.60
C VAL A 304 -3.16 -3.58 -6.00
N ARG A 305 -3.65 -2.43 -6.45
CA ARG A 305 -4.89 -1.82 -5.95
C ARG A 305 -6.11 -2.70 -6.19
N ASN A 306 -6.92 -2.86 -5.14
CA ASN A 306 -8.18 -3.62 -5.18
C ASN A 306 -9.41 -2.74 -5.39
N ASP A 307 -9.27 -1.42 -5.34
CA ASP A 307 -10.35 -0.45 -5.51
C ASP A 307 -10.58 -0.01 -6.96
N LEU A 308 -9.83 -0.56 -7.91
CA LEU A 308 -9.92 -0.19 -9.33
C LEU A 308 -11.27 -0.58 -9.96
N PHE A 309 -11.88 -1.69 -9.52
CA PHE A 309 -13.12 -2.20 -10.07
C PHE A 309 -14.08 -2.68 -8.99
N ARG A 310 -15.29 -2.14 -9.02
CA ARG A 310 -16.41 -2.54 -8.17
C ARG A 310 -17.03 -3.83 -8.68
N SER A 311 -17.38 -4.71 -7.75
CA SER A 311 -18.04 -5.98 -8.05
C SER A 311 -19.49 -5.82 -8.49
N ASP A 312 -20.17 -4.72 -8.10
CA ASP A 312 -21.58 -4.43 -8.41
C ASP A 312 -21.79 -3.65 -9.71
N ARG A 313 -20.75 -3.49 -10.54
CA ARG A 313 -20.77 -2.69 -11.77
C ARG A 313 -20.38 -3.49 -13.00
N THR A 314 -20.88 -3.02 -14.15
CA THR A 314 -20.53 -3.55 -15.47
C THR A 314 -19.45 -2.72 -16.15
N TYR A 315 -18.49 -3.40 -16.77
CA TYR A 315 -17.43 -2.80 -17.56
C TYR A 315 -17.53 -3.22 -19.03
N TRP A 316 -17.69 -2.24 -19.92
CA TRP A 316 -17.89 -2.48 -21.34
C TRP A 316 -16.58 -2.32 -22.13
N LEU A 317 -16.05 -3.43 -22.60
CA LEU A 317 -14.89 -3.51 -23.47
C LEU A 317 -15.35 -3.56 -24.95
N ALA A 318 -15.36 -2.38 -25.58
CA ALA A 318 -15.94 -2.14 -26.89
C ALA A 318 -14.89 -2.16 -28.01
N GLY A 319 -15.04 -3.07 -28.98
CA GLY A 319 -14.13 -3.15 -30.14
C GLY A 319 -12.77 -3.78 -29.84
N LEU A 320 -12.58 -4.31 -28.62
CA LEU A 320 -11.40 -5.06 -28.24
C LEU A 320 -11.37 -6.42 -28.96
N ALA A 321 -10.30 -6.69 -29.71
CA ALA A 321 -10.13 -7.89 -30.53
C ALA A 321 -9.00 -8.79 -30.00
N GLY A 322 -9.02 -10.06 -30.44
CA GLY A 322 -7.98 -11.04 -30.14
C GLY A 322 -7.85 -11.36 -28.65
N ASP A 323 -6.64 -11.70 -28.24
CA ASP A 323 -6.33 -12.17 -26.89
C ASP A 323 -6.18 -11.03 -25.88
N ILE A 324 -5.89 -9.80 -26.35
CA ILE A 324 -5.78 -8.60 -25.51
C ILE A 324 -7.06 -8.37 -24.70
N LYS A 325 -8.23 -8.63 -25.31
CA LYS A 325 -9.53 -8.47 -24.63
C LYS A 325 -9.70 -9.44 -23.46
N GLN A 326 -9.21 -10.69 -23.61
CA GLN A 326 -9.34 -11.73 -22.59
C GLN A 326 -8.35 -11.46 -21.47
N SER A 327 -7.10 -11.17 -21.84
CA SER A 327 -6.04 -10.73 -20.95
C SER A 327 -6.47 -9.56 -20.05
N LEU A 328 -7.02 -8.50 -20.65
CA LEU A 328 -7.48 -7.34 -19.89
C LEU A 328 -8.67 -7.67 -18.99
N ALA A 329 -9.63 -8.46 -19.48
CA ALA A 329 -10.76 -8.91 -18.69
C ALA A 329 -10.32 -9.79 -17.51
N ASP A 330 -9.37 -10.69 -17.71
CA ASP A 330 -8.79 -11.53 -16.65
C ASP A 330 -8.12 -10.67 -15.57
N PHE A 331 -7.32 -9.66 -15.97
CA PHE A 331 -6.76 -8.68 -15.04
C PHE A 331 -7.85 -7.96 -14.24
N MET A 332 -8.90 -7.46 -14.91
CA MET A 332 -10.00 -6.77 -14.24
C MET A 332 -10.74 -7.67 -13.24
N ILE A 333 -10.95 -8.94 -13.58
CA ILE A 333 -11.60 -9.94 -12.70
C ILE A 333 -10.76 -10.19 -11.45
N GLN A 334 -9.44 -10.35 -11.63
CA GLN A 334 -8.49 -10.51 -10.53
C GLN A 334 -8.45 -9.28 -9.60
N ARG A 335 -8.91 -8.12 -10.07
CA ARG A 335 -8.98 -6.85 -9.33
C ARG A 335 -10.40 -6.41 -8.97
N GLY A 336 -11.35 -7.35 -8.93
CA GLY A 336 -12.68 -7.13 -8.34
C GLY A 336 -13.83 -7.00 -9.33
N ALA A 337 -13.57 -6.85 -10.64
CA ALA A 337 -14.64 -6.80 -11.63
C ALA A 337 -15.41 -8.13 -11.66
N ARG A 338 -16.75 -8.06 -11.64
CA ARG A 338 -17.61 -9.25 -11.74
C ARG A 338 -18.54 -9.24 -12.95
N HIS A 339 -18.74 -8.10 -13.60
CA HIS A 339 -19.59 -8.01 -14.79
C HIS A 339 -18.83 -7.35 -15.94
N ILE A 340 -18.58 -8.10 -17.02
CA ILE A 340 -17.86 -7.58 -18.19
C ILE A 340 -18.71 -7.82 -19.45
N ALA A 341 -18.97 -6.74 -20.17
CA ALA A 341 -19.60 -6.76 -21.48
C ALA A 341 -18.51 -6.64 -22.56
N LEU A 342 -18.43 -7.63 -23.46
CA LEU A 342 -17.53 -7.61 -24.61
C LEU A 342 -18.36 -7.35 -25.85
N SER A 343 -17.94 -6.40 -26.71
CA SER A 343 -18.65 -6.19 -27.97
C SER A 343 -17.74 -6.03 -29.17
N SER A 344 -18.14 -6.62 -30.30
CA SER A 344 -17.54 -6.38 -31.61
C SER A 344 -18.58 -6.62 -32.70
N ARG A 345 -18.26 -6.29 -33.95
CA ARG A 345 -19.14 -6.60 -35.10
C ARG A 345 -19.41 -8.09 -35.24
N ASN A 346 -18.38 -8.90 -35.01
CA ASN A 346 -18.42 -10.36 -35.08
C ASN A 346 -17.76 -10.92 -33.80
N PRO A 347 -18.49 -11.06 -32.69
CA PRO A 347 -17.92 -11.51 -31.42
C PRO A 347 -17.57 -13.00 -31.50
N ILE A 348 -16.27 -13.30 -31.36
CA ILE A 348 -15.80 -14.68 -31.18
C ILE A 348 -16.01 -15.05 -29.71
N ILE A 349 -16.89 -16.03 -29.47
CA ILE A 349 -17.25 -16.56 -28.17
C ILE A 349 -16.30 -17.71 -27.83
N CYS A 350 -15.72 -17.69 -26.63
CA CYS A 350 -14.94 -18.79 -26.09
C CYS A 350 -15.66 -19.37 -24.86
N PRO A 351 -16.46 -20.43 -25.01
CA PRO A 351 -17.25 -20.98 -23.91
C PRO A 351 -16.41 -21.49 -22.73
N GLU A 352 -15.21 -22.03 -23.01
CA GLU A 352 -14.29 -22.52 -21.99
C GLU A 352 -13.78 -21.38 -21.10
N TRP A 353 -13.35 -20.28 -21.72
CA TRP A 353 -12.93 -19.08 -20.98
C TRP A 353 -14.08 -18.46 -20.18
N GLN A 354 -15.31 -18.40 -20.74
CA GLN A 354 -16.48 -17.94 -19.98
C GLN A 354 -16.74 -18.80 -18.73
N LYS A 355 -16.63 -20.13 -18.84
CA LYS A 355 -16.79 -21.04 -17.69
C LYS A 355 -15.70 -20.80 -16.64
N LEU A 356 -14.45 -20.57 -17.05
CA LEU A 356 -13.35 -20.23 -16.15
C LEU A 356 -13.61 -18.89 -15.43
N CYS A 357 -14.08 -17.86 -16.13
CA CYS A 357 -14.47 -16.60 -15.51
C CYS A 357 -15.64 -16.77 -14.53
N GLN A 358 -16.64 -17.58 -14.88
CA GLN A 358 -17.78 -17.87 -14.02
C GLN A 358 -17.36 -18.61 -12.75
N ALA A 359 -16.42 -19.55 -12.83
CA ALA A 359 -15.84 -20.21 -11.66
C ALA A 359 -15.10 -19.23 -10.73
N ARG A 360 -14.60 -18.10 -11.26
CA ARG A 360 -14.04 -16.98 -10.48
C ARG A 360 -15.09 -15.95 -10.03
N GLY A 361 -16.38 -16.25 -10.21
CA GLY A 361 -17.49 -15.38 -9.84
C GLY A 361 -17.78 -14.24 -10.82
N ALA A 362 -17.19 -14.26 -12.03
CA ALA A 362 -17.37 -13.21 -13.03
C ALA A 362 -18.30 -13.63 -14.18
N HIS A 363 -19.16 -12.72 -14.61
CA HIS A 363 -20.12 -12.89 -15.68
C HIS A 363 -19.69 -12.13 -16.94
N ILE A 364 -19.33 -12.88 -17.98
CA ILE A 364 -18.94 -12.33 -19.28
C ILE A 364 -20.10 -12.48 -20.27
N LYS A 365 -20.56 -11.37 -20.85
CA LYS A 365 -21.57 -11.38 -21.93
C LYS A 365 -21.01 -10.76 -23.20
N TYR A 366 -21.31 -11.40 -24.33
CA TYR A 366 -20.92 -10.93 -25.66
C TYR A 366 -22.10 -10.21 -26.32
N PHE A 367 -21.80 -9.12 -27.01
CA PHE A 367 -22.77 -8.31 -27.75
C PHE A 367 -22.25 -8.03 -29.16
N THR A 368 -23.15 -8.10 -30.13
CA THR A 368 -22.88 -7.62 -31.48
C THR A 368 -23.03 -6.11 -31.49
N CYS A 369 -21.96 -5.39 -31.82
CA CYS A 369 -21.98 -3.93 -31.89
C CYS A 369 -21.01 -3.43 -32.97
N ASP A 370 -21.55 -2.66 -33.93
CA ASP A 370 -20.76 -1.80 -34.79
C ASP A 370 -20.63 -0.40 -34.17
N LEU A 371 -19.41 -0.04 -33.75
CA LEU A 371 -19.13 1.26 -33.14
C LEU A 371 -19.23 2.42 -34.13
N THR A 372 -19.16 2.19 -35.45
CA THR A 372 -19.38 3.27 -36.44
C THR A 372 -20.83 3.76 -36.45
N GLN A 373 -21.77 2.94 -36.00
CA GLN A 373 -23.19 3.22 -36.09
C GLN A 373 -23.75 3.57 -34.71
N TYR A 374 -24.14 4.84 -34.52
CA TYR A 374 -24.70 5.31 -33.24
C TYR A 374 -25.92 4.50 -32.79
N ALA A 375 -26.79 4.10 -33.73
CA ALA A 375 -27.95 3.25 -33.43
C ALA A 375 -27.55 1.88 -32.85
N SER A 376 -26.48 1.27 -33.37
CA SER A 376 -25.93 0.01 -32.85
C SER A 376 -25.35 0.18 -31.45
N VAL A 377 -24.63 1.27 -31.19
CA VAL A 377 -24.10 1.61 -29.86
C VAL A 377 -25.24 1.76 -28.85
N ARG A 378 -26.30 2.52 -29.20
CA ARG A 378 -27.46 2.71 -28.33
C ARG A 378 -28.22 1.41 -28.06
N SER A 379 -28.43 0.59 -29.08
CA SER A 379 -29.09 -0.72 -28.91
C SER A 379 -28.27 -1.64 -28.01
N THR A 380 -26.94 -1.60 -28.13
CA THR A 380 -26.04 -2.41 -27.30
C THR A 380 -26.03 -1.92 -25.86
N LEU A 381 -25.99 -0.60 -25.64
CA LEU A 381 -26.10 0.02 -24.32
C LEU A 381 -27.38 -0.45 -23.60
N SER A 382 -28.54 -0.31 -24.26
CA SER A 382 -29.83 -0.76 -23.71
C SER A 382 -29.84 -2.27 -23.44
N ALA A 383 -29.24 -3.08 -24.33
CA ALA A 383 -29.12 -4.52 -24.12
C ALA A 383 -28.25 -4.89 -22.92
N ILE A 384 -27.16 -4.14 -22.66
CA ILE A 384 -26.30 -4.34 -21.48
C ILE A 384 -27.10 -3.98 -20.22
N GLU A 385 -27.75 -2.82 -20.18
CA GLU A 385 -28.53 -2.34 -19.03
C GLU A 385 -29.70 -3.27 -18.68
N SER A 386 -30.31 -3.94 -19.67
CA SER A 386 -31.37 -4.93 -19.42
C SER A 386 -30.86 -6.26 -18.84
N LYS A 387 -29.56 -6.56 -18.99
CA LYS A 387 -28.99 -7.91 -18.74
C LYS A 387 -27.92 -7.94 -17.66
N MET A 388 -27.41 -6.79 -17.23
CA MET A 388 -26.26 -6.65 -16.34
C MET A 388 -26.46 -5.41 -15.44
N PRO A 389 -25.72 -5.30 -14.31
CA PRO A 389 -25.76 -4.09 -13.48
C PRO A 389 -25.34 -2.82 -14.23
N ARG A 390 -25.53 -1.67 -13.59
CA ARG A 390 -25.15 -0.36 -14.14
C ARG A 390 -23.73 -0.36 -14.69
N ILE A 391 -23.56 0.22 -15.88
CA ILE A 391 -22.25 0.42 -16.50
C ILE A 391 -21.50 1.51 -15.73
N ALA A 392 -20.29 1.20 -15.30
CA ALA A 392 -19.41 2.15 -14.62
C ALA A 392 -18.15 2.48 -15.42
N GLY A 393 -17.75 1.63 -16.37
CA GLY A 393 -16.60 1.90 -17.21
C GLY A 393 -16.78 1.44 -18.64
N VAL A 394 -16.20 2.20 -19.57
CA VAL A 394 -16.15 1.84 -20.99
C VAL A 394 -14.74 2.03 -21.54
N ALA A 395 -14.27 1.05 -22.29
CA ALA A 395 -12.99 1.10 -22.97
C ALA A 395 -13.15 0.80 -24.46
N ASN A 396 -12.52 1.58 -25.34
CA ASN A 396 -12.64 1.39 -26.79
C ASN A 396 -11.31 1.11 -27.51
N VAL A 397 -11.34 0.22 -28.51
CA VAL A 397 -10.17 -0.16 -29.33
C VAL A 397 -10.51 -0.32 -30.82
N LEU A 398 -9.52 0.04 -31.65
CA LEU A 398 -9.26 -0.22 -33.08
C LEU A 398 -10.43 -0.46 -34.05
N LYS A 399 -10.47 0.45 -35.05
CA LYS A 399 -11.05 0.31 -36.41
C LYS A 399 -12.59 0.37 -36.47
N PRO A 400 -13.20 1.32 -35.74
CA PRO A 400 -13.29 2.71 -36.22
C PRO A 400 -13.01 3.75 -35.10
N LYS A 401 -11.77 4.28 -35.06
CA LYS A 401 -11.30 5.13 -33.94
C LYS A 401 -12.08 6.43 -33.76
N VAL A 402 -12.38 7.14 -34.85
CA VAL A 402 -13.06 8.44 -34.81
C VAL A 402 -14.54 8.23 -34.45
N ASP A 403 -15.32 7.65 -35.35
CA ASP A 403 -16.77 7.49 -35.19
C ASP A 403 -17.11 6.67 -33.93
N GLY A 404 -16.34 5.62 -33.64
CA GLY A 404 -16.55 4.81 -32.44
C GLY A 404 -16.38 5.60 -31.15
N THR A 405 -15.38 6.49 -31.09
CA THR A 405 -15.17 7.34 -29.90
C THR A 405 -16.24 8.43 -29.80
N VAL A 406 -16.64 9.03 -30.92
CA VAL A 406 -17.75 10.01 -30.98
C VAL A 406 -19.06 9.40 -30.49
N ASN A 407 -19.40 8.20 -31.00
CA ASN A 407 -20.65 7.53 -30.67
C ASN A 407 -20.69 7.09 -29.21
N LEU A 408 -19.58 6.57 -28.67
CA LEU A 408 -19.49 6.21 -27.26
C LEU A 408 -19.55 7.43 -26.34
N ASP A 409 -18.82 8.50 -26.67
CA ASP A 409 -18.88 9.75 -25.89
C ASP A 409 -20.30 10.32 -25.85
N SER A 410 -20.99 10.32 -27.00
CA SER A 410 -22.37 10.75 -27.14
C SER A 410 -23.34 9.87 -26.35
N ALA A 411 -23.16 8.54 -26.39
CA ALA A 411 -23.98 7.60 -25.62
C ALA A 411 -23.80 7.79 -24.10
N PHE A 412 -22.59 8.14 -23.66
CA PHE A 412 -22.25 8.34 -22.26
C PHE A 412 -22.14 9.82 -21.86
N ALA A 413 -22.80 10.74 -22.58
CA ALA A 413 -22.74 12.18 -22.30
C ALA A 413 -23.38 12.58 -20.95
N HIS A 414 -24.34 11.79 -20.46
CA HIS A 414 -25.07 12.04 -19.22
C HIS A 414 -24.90 10.92 -18.17
N HIS A 415 -23.91 10.05 -18.37
CA HIS A 415 -23.63 8.95 -17.46
C HIS A 415 -22.43 9.28 -16.59
N ALA A 416 -22.61 9.19 -15.27
CA ALA A 416 -21.49 9.21 -14.33
C ALA A 416 -20.79 7.85 -14.39
N LEU A 417 -19.77 7.76 -15.25
CA LEU A 417 -18.84 6.64 -15.33
C LEU A 417 -17.69 6.87 -14.36
N ASP A 418 -17.22 5.79 -13.74
CA ASP A 418 -15.98 5.76 -12.96
C ASP A 418 -14.78 6.01 -13.89
N TRP A 419 -14.83 5.49 -15.13
CA TRP A 419 -13.80 5.74 -16.14
C TRP A 419 -14.29 5.58 -17.59
N PHE A 420 -13.64 6.31 -18.50
CA PHE A 420 -13.81 6.20 -19.95
C PHE A 420 -12.40 6.16 -20.56
N ILE A 421 -12.01 5.05 -21.17
CA ILE A 421 -10.64 4.85 -21.66
C ILE A 421 -10.63 4.65 -23.18
N ALA A 422 -9.91 5.51 -23.89
CA ALA A 422 -9.63 5.30 -25.30
C ALA A 422 -8.24 4.69 -25.51
N PHE A 423 -8.13 3.64 -26.34
CA PHE A 423 -6.81 3.13 -26.73
C PHE A 423 -6.36 3.81 -28.02
N SER A 424 -5.36 4.67 -27.86
CA SER A 424 -4.65 5.35 -28.93
C SER A 424 -3.41 4.54 -29.32
N SER A 425 -2.41 5.18 -29.91
CA SER A 425 -1.12 4.58 -30.21
C SER A 425 -0.06 5.66 -30.16
N ILE A 426 1.17 5.29 -29.81
CA ILE A 426 2.31 6.19 -29.83
C ILE A 426 2.52 6.90 -31.18
N VAL A 427 2.02 6.33 -32.28
CA VAL A 427 2.00 6.96 -33.61
C VAL A 427 1.22 8.28 -33.64
N GLY A 428 0.21 8.46 -32.77
CA GLY A 428 -0.47 9.74 -32.58
C GLY A 428 0.38 10.80 -31.87
N THR A 429 1.46 10.41 -31.20
CA THR A 429 2.37 11.32 -30.47
C THR A 429 3.64 11.57 -31.27
N ALA A 430 4.29 10.48 -31.65
CA ALA A 430 5.60 10.46 -32.29
C ALA A 430 5.51 10.54 -33.82
N GLY A 431 4.37 10.18 -34.41
CA GLY A 431 4.22 9.92 -35.84
C GLY A 431 4.69 8.52 -36.22
N ASN A 432 4.54 8.16 -37.50
CA ASN A 432 5.23 7.05 -38.14
C ASN A 432 5.07 7.21 -39.66
N MET A 433 6.10 6.83 -40.43
CA MET A 433 6.06 6.95 -41.89
C MET A 433 4.91 6.09 -42.46
N GLY A 434 4.17 6.64 -43.43
CA GLY A 434 3.03 5.96 -44.06
C GLY A 434 1.77 5.83 -43.20
N GLN A 435 1.74 6.40 -41.99
CA GLN A 435 0.62 6.26 -41.05
C GLN A 435 -0.06 7.60 -40.70
N ALA A 436 -0.05 8.59 -41.60
CA ALA A 436 -0.62 9.91 -41.36
C ALA A 436 -2.10 9.88 -40.96
N ALA A 437 -2.94 9.15 -41.73
CA ALA A 437 -4.37 9.00 -41.41
C ALA A 437 -4.61 8.30 -40.06
N TYR A 438 -3.78 7.32 -39.71
CA TYR A 438 -3.84 6.64 -38.43
C TYR A 438 -3.42 7.55 -37.27
N SER A 439 -2.35 8.34 -37.46
CA SER A 439 -1.90 9.36 -36.51
C SER A 439 -3.00 10.41 -36.27
N ALA A 440 -3.62 10.93 -37.34
CA ALA A 440 -4.72 11.89 -37.25
C ALA A 440 -5.92 11.34 -36.47
N ALA A 441 -6.31 10.08 -36.71
CA ALA A 441 -7.39 9.43 -35.95
C ALA A 441 -7.05 9.29 -34.45
N ASN A 442 -5.80 9.00 -34.10
CA ASN A 442 -5.34 8.95 -32.72
C ASN A 442 -5.37 10.34 -32.06
N CYS A 443 -4.87 11.38 -32.75
CA CYS A 443 -4.92 12.77 -32.30
C CYS A 443 -6.36 13.25 -32.07
N PHE A 444 -7.30 12.86 -32.94
CA PHE A 444 -8.72 13.18 -32.77
C PHE A 444 -9.27 12.60 -31.46
N MET A 445 -8.97 11.33 -31.15
CA MET A 445 -9.42 10.72 -29.89
C MET A 445 -8.84 11.44 -28.67
N LYS A 446 -7.57 11.88 -28.73
CA LYS A 446 -6.96 12.68 -27.65
C LYS A 446 -7.72 13.98 -27.42
N ALA A 447 -8.02 14.71 -28.49
CA ALA A 447 -8.78 15.94 -28.43
C ALA A 447 -10.19 15.72 -27.87
N LEU A 448 -10.86 14.65 -28.29
CA LEU A 448 -12.20 14.29 -27.82
C LEU A 448 -12.20 13.93 -26.33
N VAL A 449 -11.27 13.08 -25.87
CA VAL A 449 -11.16 12.71 -24.45
C VAL A 449 -10.86 13.93 -23.58
N ASN A 450 -9.97 14.83 -24.04
CA ASN A 450 -9.70 16.08 -23.35
C ASN A 450 -10.97 16.97 -23.29
N ASN A 451 -11.73 17.06 -24.38
CA ASN A 451 -13.01 17.76 -24.39
C ASN A 451 -14.06 17.11 -23.46
N ARG A 452 -14.08 15.78 -23.36
CA ARG A 452 -14.90 15.04 -22.39
C ARG A 452 -14.56 15.43 -20.95
N ARG A 453 -13.27 15.49 -20.59
CA ARG A 453 -12.85 15.97 -19.27
C ARG A 453 -13.22 17.41 -18.99
N ARG A 454 -13.11 18.30 -19.97
CA ARG A 454 -13.55 19.71 -19.82
C ARG A 454 -15.04 19.85 -19.51
N ARG A 455 -15.86 18.87 -19.91
CA ARG A 455 -17.28 18.77 -19.53
C ARG A 455 -17.50 18.15 -18.15
N GLY A 456 -16.45 17.90 -17.37
CA GLY A 456 -16.52 17.26 -16.05
C GLY A 456 -16.77 15.75 -16.09
N LEU A 457 -16.67 15.11 -17.26
CA LEU A 457 -16.89 13.69 -17.43
C LEU A 457 -15.58 12.91 -17.35
N ALA A 458 -15.61 11.70 -16.79
CA ALA A 458 -14.43 10.84 -16.74
C ALA A 458 -13.89 10.57 -18.16
N GLY A 459 -12.56 10.56 -18.31
CA GLY A 459 -11.91 10.37 -19.59
C GLY A 459 -10.39 10.28 -19.50
N SER A 460 -9.81 9.22 -20.05
CA SER A 460 -8.37 9.07 -20.25
C SER A 460 -8.09 8.37 -21.58
N ILE A 461 -6.86 8.55 -22.06
CA ILE A 461 -6.39 7.99 -23.31
C ILE A 461 -5.00 7.42 -23.12
N ILE A 462 -4.78 6.23 -23.65
CA ILE A 462 -3.49 5.53 -23.55
C ILE A 462 -2.86 5.38 -24.93
N ASP A 463 -1.68 5.95 -25.10
CA ASP A 463 -0.85 5.75 -26.28
C ASP A 463 0.02 4.52 -26.07
N ILE A 464 -0.50 3.39 -26.54
CA ILE A 464 0.21 2.12 -26.51
C ILE A 464 1.27 2.07 -27.61
N SER A 465 2.41 1.47 -27.27
CA SER A 465 3.38 1.02 -28.26
C SER A 465 2.98 -0.37 -28.79
N ARG A 466 3.87 -0.99 -29.57
CA ARG A 466 3.63 -2.33 -30.10
C ARG A 466 3.58 -3.33 -28.96
N VAL A 467 2.42 -3.97 -28.74
CA VAL A 467 2.27 -5.04 -27.76
C VAL A 467 2.84 -6.35 -28.31
N ILE A 468 3.79 -6.95 -27.60
CA ILE A 468 4.46 -8.20 -27.97
C ILE A 468 4.20 -9.29 -26.91
N ARG A 469 4.11 -10.55 -27.36
CA ARG A 469 3.88 -11.72 -26.47
C ARG A 469 5.12 -12.60 -26.30
N GLU A 470 6.00 -12.61 -27.29
CA GLU A 470 7.31 -13.27 -27.24
C GLU A 470 8.41 -12.26 -27.58
N THR A 471 9.65 -12.57 -27.22
CA THR A 471 10.85 -11.86 -27.69
C THR A 471 11.04 -12.05 -29.20
N GLU A 472 10.17 -11.44 -30.00
CA GLU A 472 10.42 -11.26 -31.42
C GLU A 472 11.71 -10.43 -31.56
N ARG A 473 12.77 -11.03 -32.10
CA ARG A 473 14.01 -10.35 -32.52
C ARG A 473 13.80 -9.45 -33.75
N LEU A 474 12.66 -8.78 -33.85
CA LEU A 474 12.43 -7.82 -34.92
C LEU A 474 13.19 -6.55 -34.55
N MET A 475 14.21 -6.20 -35.33
CA MET A 475 14.98 -4.96 -35.15
C MET A 475 14.02 -3.76 -35.00
N ASN A 476 14.13 -3.03 -33.88
CA ASN A 476 13.37 -1.82 -33.60
C ASN A 476 13.78 -0.69 -34.56
N ARG A 477 13.31 -0.75 -35.82
CA ARG A 477 13.50 0.35 -36.80
C ARG A 477 12.75 1.63 -36.40
N THR A 478 11.87 1.57 -35.40
CA THR A 478 11.00 2.66 -34.98
C THR A 478 11.55 3.49 -33.83
N GLY A 479 12.64 3.07 -33.18
CA GLY A 479 13.14 3.72 -31.96
C GLY A 479 12.16 3.69 -30.77
N THR A 480 11.09 2.90 -30.85
CA THR A 480 10.08 2.76 -29.78
C THR A 480 10.27 1.46 -29.02
N ILE A 481 10.03 1.48 -27.71
CA ILE A 481 10.09 0.27 -26.87
C ILE A 481 8.79 -0.52 -27.02
N PRO A 482 8.86 -1.83 -27.36
CA PRO A 482 7.68 -2.68 -27.36
C PRO A 482 7.18 -2.90 -25.93
N MET A 483 5.87 -3.11 -25.80
CA MET A 483 5.17 -3.29 -24.53
C MET A 483 4.82 -4.76 -24.34
N PHE A 484 4.97 -5.27 -23.12
CA PHE A 484 4.47 -6.60 -22.76
C PHE A 484 3.07 -6.51 -22.17
N GLU A 485 2.38 -7.65 -22.11
CA GLU A 485 1.03 -7.74 -21.56
C GLU A 485 0.87 -7.16 -20.14
N PRO A 486 1.76 -7.43 -19.16
CA PRO A 486 1.65 -6.81 -17.82
C PRO A 486 1.83 -5.29 -17.84
N ASP A 487 2.65 -4.76 -18.76
CA ASP A 487 2.83 -3.31 -18.92
C ASP A 487 1.53 -2.67 -19.45
N LEU A 488 0.75 -3.39 -20.27
CA LEU A 488 -0.57 -2.95 -20.74
C LEU A 488 -1.60 -2.91 -19.60
N HIS A 489 -1.61 -3.93 -18.73
CA HIS A 489 -2.48 -3.94 -17.54
C HIS A 489 -2.17 -2.78 -16.61
N GLN A 490 -0.88 -2.53 -16.37
CA GLN A 490 -0.42 -1.40 -15.59
C GLN A 490 -0.88 -0.09 -16.21
N LEU A 491 -0.62 0.14 -17.51
CA LEU A 491 -1.04 1.35 -18.20
C LEU A 491 -2.56 1.55 -18.17
N PHE A 492 -3.34 0.48 -18.35
CA PHE A 492 -4.79 0.53 -18.26
C PHE A 492 -5.26 0.93 -16.86
N ALA A 493 -4.67 0.37 -15.81
CA ALA A 493 -5.01 0.71 -14.44
C ALA A 493 -4.59 2.13 -14.05
N GLU A 494 -3.44 2.63 -14.54
CA GLU A 494 -3.08 4.06 -14.41
C GLU A 494 -4.14 4.94 -15.12
N ALA A 495 -4.67 4.50 -16.27
CA ALA A 495 -5.69 5.23 -17.02
C ALA A 495 -7.04 5.26 -16.31
N VAL A 496 -7.41 4.19 -15.59
CA VAL A 496 -8.60 4.17 -14.72
C VAL A 496 -8.50 5.29 -13.68
N VAL A 497 -7.36 5.43 -13.01
CA VAL A 497 -7.16 6.44 -11.97
C VAL A 497 -7.02 7.86 -12.54
N ALA A 498 -6.24 8.04 -13.62
CA ALA A 498 -6.03 9.35 -14.26
C ALA A 498 -7.28 9.91 -14.94
N GLY A 499 -8.26 9.05 -15.25
CA GLY A 499 -9.49 9.44 -15.93
C GLY A 499 -10.50 10.19 -15.05
N LEU A 500 -10.32 10.18 -13.72
CA LEU A 500 -11.25 10.80 -12.77
C LEU A 500 -11.28 12.34 -12.91
N PRO A 501 -12.47 12.98 -12.93
CA PRO A 501 -12.59 14.43 -12.95
C PRO A 501 -11.86 15.08 -11.77
N GLY A 502 -11.12 16.17 -12.01
CA GLY A 502 -10.40 16.90 -10.97
C GLY A 502 -9.03 16.33 -10.57
N THR A 503 -8.60 15.21 -11.15
CA THR A 503 -7.24 14.68 -10.93
C THR A 503 -6.19 15.50 -11.68
N ALA A 504 -5.07 15.80 -11.01
CA ALA A 504 -3.96 16.63 -11.51
C ALA A 504 -3.21 16.06 -12.74
N PRO A 505 -3.12 14.74 -13.00
CA PRO A 505 -2.48 14.26 -14.22
C PRO A 505 -3.27 14.61 -15.49
N GLY A 506 -2.52 14.85 -16.57
CA GLY A 506 -3.08 14.93 -17.91
C GLY A 506 -3.89 13.67 -18.26
N SER A 507 -4.80 13.79 -19.22
CA SER A 507 -5.66 12.68 -19.64
C SER A 507 -4.95 11.63 -20.48
N GLU A 508 -3.70 11.91 -20.86
CA GLU A 508 -2.95 11.21 -21.88
C GLU A 508 -1.74 10.53 -21.25
N LEU A 509 -1.74 9.20 -21.31
CA LEU A 509 -0.64 8.38 -20.81
C LEU A 509 0.11 7.79 -21.99
N ILE A 510 1.40 8.09 -22.06
CA ILE A 510 2.24 7.79 -23.22
C ILE A 510 3.29 6.77 -22.84
N THR A 511 3.41 5.70 -23.64
CA THR A 511 4.38 4.62 -23.40
C THR A 511 5.15 4.28 -24.67
N GLY A 512 6.27 3.57 -24.51
CA GLY A 512 7.11 3.14 -25.62
C GLY A 512 8.13 4.16 -26.12
N LEU A 513 8.32 5.27 -25.40
CA LEU A 513 9.45 6.17 -25.55
C LEU A 513 10.35 6.06 -24.33
N ALA A 514 11.66 6.04 -24.54
CA ALA A 514 12.66 6.16 -23.48
C ALA A 514 13.81 7.03 -23.97
N PRO A 515 14.64 7.54 -23.03
CA PRO A 515 15.88 8.19 -23.41
C PRO A 515 16.76 7.27 -24.26
N ILE A 516 17.27 7.80 -25.38
CA ILE A 516 18.18 7.12 -26.31
C ILE A 516 19.48 7.91 -26.47
N GLY A 517 20.55 7.22 -26.86
CA GLY A 517 21.83 7.86 -27.17
C GLY A 517 21.84 8.55 -28.54
N MET A 518 22.81 9.45 -28.77
CA MET A 518 22.99 10.15 -30.07
C MET A 518 23.08 9.18 -31.26
N ALA A 519 23.83 8.08 -31.14
CA ALA A 519 23.94 7.08 -32.20
C ALA A 519 22.60 6.37 -32.51
N GLN A 520 21.75 6.18 -31.49
CA GLN A 520 20.42 5.59 -31.68
C GLN A 520 19.44 6.61 -32.31
N ALA A 521 19.63 7.89 -32.01
CA ALA A 521 18.80 8.98 -32.54
C ALA A 521 18.86 9.09 -34.07
N GLU A 522 19.99 8.74 -34.70
CA GLU A 522 20.13 8.73 -36.17
C GLU A 522 19.11 7.83 -36.87
N THR A 523 18.66 6.76 -36.21
CA THR A 523 17.74 5.77 -36.79
C THR A 523 16.31 5.87 -36.23
N ALA A 524 16.12 6.60 -35.13
CA ALA A 524 14.81 6.79 -34.53
C ALA A 524 14.06 7.93 -35.23
N PHE A 525 13.01 7.60 -36.00
CA PHE A 525 12.26 8.61 -36.79
C PHE A 525 11.68 9.76 -35.96
N TRP A 526 11.45 9.54 -34.66
CA TRP A 526 10.92 10.55 -33.76
C TRP A 526 12.00 11.47 -33.18
N ALA A 527 13.28 11.08 -33.22
CA ALA A 527 14.36 11.84 -32.58
C ALA A 527 14.59 13.21 -33.25
N ALA A 528 14.31 13.33 -34.55
CA ALA A 528 14.36 14.60 -35.27
C ALA A 528 13.23 15.57 -34.89
N ASN A 529 12.19 15.11 -34.17
CA ASN A 529 11.10 15.97 -33.74
C ASN A 529 11.53 16.74 -32.47
N PRO A 530 11.54 18.09 -32.50
CA PRO A 530 11.99 18.91 -31.36
C PRO A 530 11.26 18.61 -30.05
N LYS A 531 10.00 18.13 -30.11
CA LYS A 531 9.21 17.72 -28.94
C LYS A 531 9.90 16.63 -28.10
N PHE A 532 10.79 15.84 -28.71
CA PHE A 532 11.48 14.74 -28.03
C PHE A 532 12.98 15.00 -27.83
N GLY A 533 13.45 16.24 -28.00
CA GLY A 533 14.87 16.58 -27.83
C GLY A 533 15.43 16.16 -26.47
N LEU A 534 14.64 16.27 -25.39
CA LEU A 534 15.03 15.85 -24.03
C LEU A 534 15.17 14.33 -23.84
N LEU A 535 14.65 13.53 -24.78
CA LEU A 535 14.81 12.08 -24.81
C LEU A 535 16.06 11.66 -25.57
N VAL A 536 16.74 12.56 -26.27
CA VAL A 536 18.05 12.27 -26.87
C VAL A 536 19.11 12.77 -25.89
N ARG A 537 19.89 11.84 -25.32
CA ARG A 537 20.89 12.14 -24.29
C ARG A 537 22.27 11.75 -24.78
N ASP A 538 23.25 12.60 -24.50
CA ASP A 538 24.65 12.22 -24.67
C ASP A 538 25.05 11.30 -23.50
N GLN A 539 25.65 10.15 -23.81
CA GLN A 539 26.02 9.15 -22.80
C GLN A 539 27.16 9.64 -21.89
N THR A 540 27.83 10.72 -22.26
CA THR A 540 28.93 11.37 -21.52
C THR A 540 28.50 12.11 -20.25
N ILE A 541 27.21 12.45 -20.07
CA ILE A 541 26.78 13.30 -18.93
C ILE A 541 26.41 12.48 -17.66
N SER A 542 26.36 11.14 -17.71
CA SER A 542 25.87 10.31 -16.58
C SER A 542 26.92 9.53 -15.78
N LEU A 543 28.20 9.89 -15.83
CA LEU A 543 29.24 9.31 -14.97
C LEU A 543 30.11 10.37 -14.29
N THR A 544 29.52 11.17 -13.41
CA THR A 544 30.28 11.90 -12.37
C THR A 544 29.42 12.11 -11.12
N VAL A 545 29.18 11.01 -10.39
CA VAL A 545 29.01 11.06 -8.93
C VAL A 545 30.25 10.40 -8.32
N SER A 546 31.24 11.26 -8.06
CA SER A 546 32.36 11.14 -7.12
C SER A 546 33.20 9.85 -7.08
N THR A 547 34.46 9.98 -7.50
CA THR A 547 35.61 9.53 -6.70
C THR A 547 36.68 10.62 -6.72
N LEU A 548 36.98 11.17 -5.53
CA LEU A 548 38.06 12.14 -5.30
C LEU A 548 39.41 11.45 -5.58
N GLY A 549 40.22 12.07 -6.44
CA GLY A 549 41.65 11.79 -6.58
C GLY A 549 42.42 13.08 -6.30
N GLU A 550 43.39 13.01 -5.40
CA GLU A 550 44.33 14.07 -5.09
C GLU A 550 45.19 14.37 -6.35
N ASN A 551 44.76 15.37 -7.12
CA ASN A 551 45.52 16.26 -8.02
C ASN A 551 44.76 16.57 -9.34
N GLY A 552 44.20 17.78 -9.44
CA GLY A 552 44.06 18.49 -10.72
C GLY A 552 42.67 18.55 -11.38
N LEU A 553 41.95 19.64 -11.11
CA LEU A 553 40.93 20.34 -11.94
C LEU A 553 39.91 19.50 -12.74
N SER A 554 38.70 19.36 -12.19
CA SER A 554 37.48 19.02 -12.94
C SER A 554 36.68 20.30 -13.20
N ILE A 555 36.51 20.69 -14.47
CA ILE A 555 35.55 21.74 -14.85
C ILE A 555 34.18 21.06 -14.93
N ALA A 556 33.33 21.32 -13.93
CA ALA A 556 31.92 20.92 -13.99
C ALA A 556 31.21 21.77 -15.07
N GLN A 557 30.64 21.13 -16.10
CA GLN A 557 29.79 21.83 -17.06
C GLN A 557 28.49 22.27 -16.37
N VAL A 558 28.24 23.58 -16.35
CA VAL A 558 27.03 24.19 -15.83
C VAL A 558 25.82 23.70 -16.64
N PRO A 559 24.71 23.27 -16.02
CA PRO A 559 23.51 22.83 -16.74
C PRO A 559 22.98 23.88 -17.74
N VAL A 560 22.57 23.45 -18.93
CA VAL A 560 22.10 24.34 -20.03
C VAL A 560 20.98 25.29 -19.60
N TRP A 561 20.10 24.88 -18.68
CA TRP A 561 19.02 25.74 -18.19
C TRP A 561 19.52 26.94 -17.37
N ILE A 562 20.67 26.82 -16.69
CA ILE A 562 21.32 27.93 -15.99
C ILE A 562 22.00 28.83 -17.01
N GLN A 563 22.67 28.26 -18.01
CA GLN A 563 23.29 29.05 -19.10
C GLN A 563 22.26 29.84 -19.91
N LEU A 564 21.04 29.32 -20.06
CA LEU A 564 19.92 30.01 -20.73
C LEU A 564 19.32 31.14 -19.88
N GLN A 565 19.45 31.11 -18.56
CA GLN A 565 19.01 32.22 -17.69
C GLN A 565 19.91 33.44 -17.82
N ASP A 566 21.19 33.22 -18.12
CA ASP A 566 22.20 34.28 -18.26
C ASP A 566 22.37 34.75 -19.72
N ALA A 567 21.71 34.11 -20.68
CA ALA A 567 21.79 34.47 -22.10
C ALA A 567 21.08 35.81 -22.37
N THR A 568 21.79 36.76 -22.98
CA THR A 568 21.29 38.13 -23.21
C THR A 568 20.85 38.38 -24.64
N SER A 569 21.13 37.43 -25.56
CA SER A 569 20.79 37.55 -26.98
C SER A 569 20.11 36.31 -27.57
N PRO A 570 19.24 36.47 -28.59
CA PRO A 570 18.64 35.34 -29.31
C PRO A 570 19.66 34.42 -29.98
N GLN A 571 20.82 34.95 -30.39
CA GLN A 571 21.92 34.18 -30.96
C GLN A 571 22.63 33.30 -29.93
N GLU A 572 22.85 33.78 -28.69
CA GLU A 572 23.36 32.95 -27.58
C GLU A 572 22.40 31.82 -27.25
N VAL A 573 21.10 32.11 -27.15
CA VAL A 573 20.06 31.09 -26.91
C VAL A 573 20.07 30.04 -28.01
N SER A 574 20.17 30.45 -29.29
CA SER A 574 20.25 29.53 -30.42
C SER A 574 21.49 28.63 -30.37
N THR A 575 22.62 29.17 -29.89
CA THR A 575 23.89 28.43 -29.81
C THR A 575 23.85 27.40 -28.66
N LEU A 576 23.31 27.80 -27.51
CA LEU A 576 23.13 26.95 -26.33
C LEU A 576 22.15 25.79 -26.59
N ILE A 577 21.07 26.02 -27.34
CA ILE A 577 20.09 24.98 -27.71
C ILE A 577 20.66 24.01 -28.75
N GLN A 578 21.54 24.47 -29.64
CA GLN A 578 22.14 23.63 -30.69
C GLN A 578 23.30 22.75 -30.19
N GLY A 579 23.75 22.93 -28.94
CA GLY A 579 24.71 22.04 -28.28
C GLY A 579 26.09 21.98 -28.95
N LYS A 580 26.57 23.08 -29.53
CA LYS A 580 27.92 23.18 -30.11
C LYS A 580 28.95 23.67 -29.12
#